data_AF-N2A7J8-F1
#
_entry.id   AF-N2A7J8-F1
#
_cell.length_a   1.000
_cell.length_b   1.000
_cell.length_c   1.000
_cell.angle_alpha   90.00
_cell.angle_beta   90.00
_cell.angle_gamma   90.00
#
_symmetry.space_group_name_H-M   'P 1'
#
loop_
_entity.id
_entity.type
_entity.pdbx_description
1 polymer ?
#
loop_
_entity_poly.entity_id
_entity_poly.type
_entity_poly.pdbx_seq_one_letter_code
_entity_poly.pdbx_strand_id
1 'polypeptide(L)'
;MLPMEKYWKKQLDFSALNGIRQKLPYKVRKLLHEDSSKIAFELCDAYTQPADNVPRLNGKRITYEYYCQYIQKSFEEMLVWLKHHEKDIDHFIQHKFYGTKVRIVLRDTQDYYNFLDFSTHPSCMIDYIEREKIFENLWNHSFINSKIVLQEVQALYRHDIPYFYTLTHSRDIFSLDGNIADYFPHDILTTLRKHHAFINPYNIDYSTFLLGESLDCLPSACRPVSIRSRKASGNPWIDKANDIASKILDTVIVNTKENAVLWPEPCNHGEKLLIDYPDSNLYHGTAGLFVFFYHLNKLSPDNSYKQILQILEHEVFAANYASELESAFYGTSCKITAAFAAYHFDKNKKFYDYITQYLSEAKAYASHIKSWDWIRGKSSLIALLVTIYEEYPLPIINDLLKILLSDIEDMNVSEIGFAHGCSGILYALLRANTILSDANIDHKILELYQKIETHLQTYQQYSPAWCNGTMGINKALSEYLKQHPDNHVNFIRPTRDYTQNNSCICHGTFGSISAACDLLCTGQISAQIFRTKADEFAQKEIVLCGYKRFVPLGLFSGLAGIGYQLIRCICPYNTLDLLFFDSNSSFC
;
A
#
# COMPACT_ATOMS: atom_id res chain seq x y z
N MET A 1 -22.25 -7.90 -2.25
CA MET A 1 -23.32 -6.90 -2.37
C MET A 1 -22.81 -5.46 -2.45
N LEU A 2 -21.57 -5.21 -2.03
CA LEU A 2 -20.99 -3.86 -2.02
C LEU A 2 -20.24 -3.56 -3.33
N PRO A 3 -20.10 -2.29 -3.73
CA PRO A 3 -19.26 -1.90 -4.86
C PRO A 3 -17.80 -2.30 -4.58
N MET A 4 -17.16 -3.03 -5.50
CA MET A 4 -15.72 -3.32 -5.43
C MET A 4 -15.03 -2.66 -6.61
N GLU A 5 -14.69 -1.37 -6.47
CA GLU A 5 -14.11 -0.57 -7.56
C GLU A 5 -12.63 -0.87 -7.82
N LYS A 6 -11.82 -1.21 -6.80
CA LYS A 6 -10.35 -1.31 -6.93
C LYS A 6 -9.89 -2.52 -7.77
N TYR A 7 -10.51 -3.69 -7.56
CA TYR A 7 -10.02 -4.95 -8.12
C TYR A 7 -10.61 -5.28 -9.49
N TRP A 8 -11.79 -4.74 -9.78
CA TRP A 8 -12.43 -4.87 -11.08
C TRP A 8 -12.61 -3.46 -11.60
N LYS A 9 -11.95 -3.10 -12.71
CA LYS A 9 -12.15 -1.84 -13.45
C LYS A 9 -13.59 -1.76 -14.01
N LYS A 10 -14.60 -1.91 -13.16
CA LYS A 10 -16.00 -1.94 -13.49
C LYS A 10 -16.43 -0.49 -13.67
N GLN A 11 -16.63 -0.11 -14.92
CA GLN A 11 -17.21 1.17 -15.31
C GLN A 11 -18.72 1.26 -15.01
N LEU A 12 -19.30 0.20 -14.43
CA LEU A 12 -20.70 0.07 -14.06
C LEU A 12 -20.81 -0.50 -12.64
N ASP A 13 -21.63 0.11 -11.81
CA ASP A 13 -21.92 -0.33 -10.45
C ASP A 13 -23.19 -1.20 -10.44
N PHE A 14 -23.01 -2.51 -10.24
CA PHE A 14 -24.11 -3.47 -10.09
C PHE A 14 -24.35 -3.85 -8.62
N SER A 15 -23.91 -3.01 -7.68
CA SER A 15 -24.13 -3.24 -6.26
C SER A 15 -25.63 -3.22 -5.92
N ALA A 16 -25.98 -3.88 -4.83
CA ALA A 16 -27.35 -3.86 -4.32
C ALA A 16 -27.81 -2.45 -3.92
N LEU A 17 -26.90 -1.49 -3.80
CA LEU A 17 -27.17 -0.12 -3.40
C LEU A 17 -27.36 0.83 -4.59
N ASN A 18 -27.00 0.41 -5.81
CA ASN A 18 -27.02 1.27 -6.97
C ASN A 18 -27.77 0.64 -8.16
N GLY A 19 -29.10 0.79 -8.14
CA GLY A 19 -30.00 0.30 -9.20
C GLY A 19 -30.42 1.36 -10.22
N ILE A 20 -29.68 2.46 -10.36
CA ILE A 20 -30.03 3.53 -11.31
C ILE A 20 -29.62 3.14 -12.75
N ARG A 21 -30.28 3.76 -13.73
CA ARG A 21 -29.92 3.62 -15.14
C ARG A 21 -28.50 4.14 -15.37
N GLN A 22 -27.61 3.29 -15.86
CA GLN A 22 -26.22 3.62 -16.16
C GLN A 22 -25.94 3.41 -17.64
N LYS A 23 -25.10 4.26 -18.24
CA LYS A 23 -24.67 4.11 -19.64
C LYS A 23 -23.64 2.99 -19.74
N LEU A 24 -23.82 2.04 -20.65
CA LEU A 24 -22.81 1.02 -20.89
C LEU A 24 -21.54 1.67 -21.45
N PRO A 25 -20.35 1.19 -21.07
CA PRO A 25 -19.09 1.76 -21.53
C PRO A 25 -18.75 1.40 -22.98
N TYR A 26 -19.53 0.52 -23.60
CA TYR A 26 -19.41 0.10 -24.98
C TYR A 26 -20.76 0.22 -25.68
N LYS A 27 -20.70 0.35 -27.00
CA LYS A 27 -21.88 0.29 -27.86
C LYS A 27 -22.30 -1.17 -28.06
N VAL A 28 -23.60 -1.40 -28.14
CA VAL A 28 -24.18 -2.73 -28.42
C VAL A 28 -24.76 -2.75 -29.82
N ARG A 29 -24.73 -3.92 -30.46
CA ARG A 29 -25.41 -4.12 -31.76
C ARG A 29 -26.91 -4.14 -31.51
N LYS A 30 -27.63 -3.18 -32.09
CA LYS A 30 -29.08 -3.10 -32.04
C LYS A 30 -29.64 -3.35 -33.43
N LEU A 31 -30.63 -4.23 -33.52
CA LEU A 31 -31.39 -4.43 -34.76
C LEU A 31 -32.25 -3.19 -35.00
N LEU A 32 -32.08 -2.57 -36.16
CA LEU A 32 -32.85 -1.42 -36.62
C LEU A 32 -33.68 -1.82 -37.85
N HIS A 33 -34.83 -1.16 -38.01
CA HIS A 33 -35.72 -1.34 -39.14
C HIS A 33 -36.17 -2.80 -39.37
N GLU A 34 -36.45 -3.51 -38.28
CA GLU A 34 -36.84 -4.93 -38.23
C GLU A 34 -37.93 -5.28 -39.25
N ASP A 35 -38.89 -4.39 -39.46
CA ASP A 35 -40.02 -4.58 -40.37
C ASP A 35 -39.79 -4.01 -41.79
N SER A 36 -38.55 -3.81 -42.23
CA SER A 36 -38.27 -3.25 -43.56
C SER A 36 -37.10 -3.91 -44.28
N SER A 37 -37.01 -3.69 -45.61
CA SER A 37 -35.86 -4.10 -46.42
C SER A 37 -34.54 -3.40 -46.06
N LYS A 38 -34.57 -2.42 -45.15
CA LYS A 38 -33.39 -1.73 -44.60
C LYS A 38 -32.92 -2.29 -43.25
N ILE A 39 -33.38 -3.49 -42.88
CA ILE A 39 -32.98 -4.15 -41.64
C ILE A 39 -31.46 -4.23 -41.53
N ALA A 40 -30.91 -3.73 -40.43
CA ALA A 40 -29.47 -3.69 -40.20
C ALA A 40 -29.15 -3.70 -38.71
N PHE A 41 -27.97 -4.21 -38.37
CA PHE A 41 -27.40 -4.05 -37.03
C PHE A 41 -26.48 -2.85 -37.00
N GLU A 42 -26.74 -1.91 -36.10
CA GLU A 42 -25.85 -0.77 -35.84
C GLU A 42 -25.34 -0.78 -34.40
N LEU A 43 -24.14 -0.23 -34.20
CA LEU A 43 -23.58 -0.03 -32.87
C LEU A 43 -24.19 1.23 -32.25
N CYS A 44 -25.05 1.02 -31.26
CA CYS A 44 -25.74 2.10 -30.54
C CYS A 44 -25.30 2.17 -29.08
N ASP A 45 -25.41 3.36 -28.50
CA ASP A 45 -25.29 3.53 -27.05
C ASP A 45 -26.42 2.74 -26.35
N ALA A 46 -26.07 2.02 -25.28
CA ALA A 46 -27.02 1.28 -24.47
C ALA A 46 -26.89 1.64 -22.99
N TYR A 47 -27.94 1.28 -22.24
CA TYR A 47 -28.05 1.59 -20.82
C TYR A 47 -28.54 0.36 -20.06
N THR A 48 -28.12 0.24 -18.81
CA THR A 48 -28.71 -0.72 -17.87
C THR A 48 -30.15 -0.32 -17.57
N GLN A 49 -31.02 -1.31 -17.37
CA GLN A 49 -32.39 -1.04 -16.91
C GLN A 49 -32.35 -0.65 -15.42
N PRO A 50 -33.13 0.37 -15.00
CA PRO A 50 -33.27 0.67 -13.58
C PRO A 50 -33.85 -0.54 -12.83
N ALA A 51 -33.24 -0.91 -11.72
CA ALA A 51 -33.76 -1.96 -10.83
C ALA A 51 -34.58 -1.35 -9.68
N ASP A 52 -35.36 -2.16 -8.96
CA ASP A 52 -36.25 -1.70 -7.87
C ASP A 52 -35.61 -1.74 -6.47
N ASN A 53 -34.29 -1.92 -6.41
CA ASN A 53 -33.50 -1.96 -5.17
C ASN A 53 -33.15 -0.57 -4.59
N VAL A 54 -33.61 0.53 -5.21
CA VAL A 54 -33.34 1.90 -4.72
C VAL A 54 -34.59 2.49 -4.07
N PRO A 55 -34.55 2.86 -2.78
CA PRO A 55 -35.68 3.47 -2.07
C PRO A 55 -36.20 4.74 -2.77
N ARG A 56 -37.51 4.99 -2.65
CA ARG A 56 -38.17 6.16 -3.23
C ARG A 56 -38.80 7.04 -2.15
N LEU A 57 -38.49 8.34 -2.14
CA LEU A 57 -39.14 9.35 -1.32
C LEU A 57 -39.94 10.30 -2.23
N ASN A 58 -41.25 10.40 -2.03
CA ASN A 58 -42.16 11.18 -2.89
C ASN A 58 -41.99 10.84 -4.40
N GLY A 59 -41.83 9.55 -4.71
CA GLY A 59 -41.64 9.05 -6.07
C GLY A 59 -40.22 9.20 -6.64
N LYS A 60 -39.31 9.91 -5.95
CA LYS A 60 -37.92 10.10 -6.38
C LYS A 60 -36.99 9.08 -5.74
N ARG A 61 -36.11 8.46 -6.52
CA ARG A 61 -35.06 7.56 -6.04
C ARG A 61 -34.05 8.34 -5.19
N ILE A 62 -33.66 7.79 -4.05
CA ILE A 62 -32.68 8.40 -3.15
C ILE A 62 -31.42 7.53 -3.11
N THR A 63 -30.25 8.13 -3.34
CA THR A 63 -28.96 7.43 -3.31
C THR A 63 -28.54 7.08 -1.88
N TYR A 64 -27.78 5.99 -1.74
CA TYR A 64 -27.25 5.54 -0.46
C TYR A 64 -26.14 6.44 0.10
N GLU A 65 -25.53 7.28 -0.74
CA GLU A 65 -24.40 8.17 -0.38
C GLU A 65 -24.71 9.07 0.82
N TYR A 66 -25.96 9.56 0.92
CA TYR A 66 -26.42 10.36 2.07
C TYR A 66 -26.52 9.57 3.38
N TYR A 67 -26.46 8.24 3.31
CA TYR A 67 -26.69 7.31 4.42
C TYR A 67 -25.49 6.41 4.73
N CYS A 68 -24.33 6.62 4.09
CA CYS A 68 -23.14 5.78 4.27
C CYS A 68 -22.77 5.57 5.76
N GLN A 69 -22.80 6.64 6.56
CA GLN A 69 -22.50 6.56 8.00
C GLN A 69 -23.49 5.68 8.77
N TYR A 70 -24.78 5.71 8.40
CA TYR A 70 -25.79 4.85 9.02
C TYR A 70 -25.61 3.38 8.61
N ILE A 71 -25.27 3.12 7.35
CA ILE A 71 -24.99 1.76 6.86
C ILE A 71 -23.78 1.17 7.59
N GLN A 72 -22.67 1.92 7.67
CA GLN A 72 -21.47 1.50 8.40
C GLN A 72 -21.75 1.22 9.87
N LYS A 73 -22.40 2.17 10.56
CA LYS A 73 -22.70 2.05 11.99
C LYS A 73 -23.61 0.85 12.26
N SER A 74 -24.68 0.67 11.48
CA SER A 74 -25.63 -0.44 11.67
C SER A 74 -24.97 -1.79 11.38
N PHE A 75 -24.07 -1.85 10.39
CA PHE A 75 -23.31 -3.06 10.10
C PHE A 75 -22.35 -3.43 11.23
N GLU A 76 -21.65 -2.44 11.79
CA GLU A 76 -20.81 -2.65 12.97
C GLU A 76 -21.63 -3.12 14.18
N GLU A 77 -22.73 -2.45 14.49
CA GLU A 77 -23.64 -2.82 15.57
C GLU A 77 -24.17 -4.25 15.40
N MET A 78 -24.51 -4.65 14.17
CA MET A 78 -24.91 -6.02 13.84
C MET A 78 -23.78 -7.02 14.14
N LEU A 79 -22.54 -6.77 13.67
CA LEU A 79 -21.42 -7.68 13.92
C LEU A 79 -21.09 -7.79 15.41
N VAL A 80 -21.13 -6.67 16.13
CA VAL A 80 -20.96 -6.64 17.59
C VAL A 80 -22.07 -7.45 18.27
N TRP A 81 -23.33 -7.28 17.85
CA TRP A 81 -24.46 -8.05 18.37
C TRP A 81 -24.29 -9.55 18.12
N LEU A 82 -23.88 -9.94 16.90
CA LEU A 82 -23.61 -11.34 16.55
C LEU A 82 -22.51 -11.95 17.43
N LYS A 83 -21.49 -11.19 17.80
CA LYS A 83 -20.43 -11.66 18.69
C LYS A 83 -20.93 -11.87 20.12
N HIS A 84 -21.73 -10.95 20.65
CA HIS A 84 -22.26 -11.07 22.02
C HIS A 84 -23.20 -12.27 22.19
N HIS A 85 -23.90 -12.68 21.13
CA HIS A 85 -24.89 -13.76 21.15
C HIS A 85 -24.38 -15.05 20.47
N GLU A 86 -23.07 -15.28 20.49
CA GLU A 86 -22.41 -16.38 19.76
C GLU A 86 -23.05 -17.76 19.99
N LYS A 87 -23.29 -18.10 21.25
CA LYS A 87 -23.83 -19.41 21.62
C LYS A 87 -25.26 -19.60 21.15
N ASP A 88 -26.10 -18.56 21.29
CA ASP A 88 -27.50 -18.61 20.91
C ASP A 88 -27.67 -18.67 19.39
N ILE A 89 -26.80 -17.95 18.66
CA ILE A 89 -26.79 -17.97 17.19
C ILE A 89 -26.30 -19.32 16.67
N ASP A 90 -25.21 -19.89 17.20
CA ASP A 90 -24.78 -21.23 16.78
C ASP A 90 -25.90 -22.24 17.09
N HIS A 91 -26.48 -22.21 18.29
CA HIS A 91 -27.61 -23.09 18.62
C HIS A 91 -28.76 -22.93 17.62
N PHE A 92 -29.18 -21.70 17.33
CA PHE A 92 -30.24 -21.41 16.37
C PHE A 92 -29.91 -21.94 14.97
N ILE A 93 -28.71 -21.67 14.46
CA ILE A 93 -28.27 -22.08 13.13
C ILE A 93 -28.26 -23.61 13.01
N GLN A 94 -27.66 -24.29 13.99
CA GLN A 94 -27.53 -25.75 13.98
C GLN A 94 -28.88 -26.47 14.04
N HIS A 95 -29.88 -25.90 14.72
CA HIS A 95 -31.19 -26.55 14.87
C HIS A 95 -32.19 -26.14 13.79
N LYS A 96 -32.24 -24.86 13.43
CA LYS A 96 -33.25 -24.34 12.49
C LYS A 96 -32.88 -24.54 11.03
N PHE A 97 -31.59 -24.54 10.71
CA PHE A 97 -31.13 -24.70 9.33
C PHE A 97 -30.63 -26.10 9.01
N TYR A 98 -30.73 -27.07 9.92
CA TYR A 98 -30.30 -28.44 9.64
C TYR A 98 -31.06 -29.04 8.45
N GLY A 99 -30.34 -29.47 7.42
CA GLY A 99 -30.96 -30.10 6.24
C GLY A 99 -31.70 -29.13 5.33
N THR A 100 -31.55 -27.82 5.51
CA THR A 100 -32.08 -26.85 4.55
C THR A 100 -31.35 -26.97 3.22
N LYS A 101 -32.12 -26.94 2.12
CA LYS A 101 -31.61 -26.91 0.75
C LYS A 101 -31.11 -25.51 0.40
N VAL A 102 -29.86 -25.42 -0.05
CA VAL A 102 -29.20 -24.16 -0.45
C VAL A 102 -28.73 -24.28 -1.90
N ARG A 103 -29.13 -23.33 -2.75
CA ARG A 103 -28.67 -23.25 -4.15
C ARG A 103 -27.18 -22.92 -4.17
N ILE A 104 -26.42 -23.63 -4.99
CA ILE A 104 -25.01 -23.38 -5.25
C ILE A 104 -24.88 -22.84 -6.69
N VAL A 105 -24.26 -21.68 -6.82
CA VAL A 105 -23.92 -21.06 -8.10
C VAL A 105 -22.42 -21.25 -8.31
N LEU A 106 -22.04 -22.21 -9.15
CA LEU A 106 -20.63 -22.53 -9.41
C LEU A 106 -20.01 -21.64 -10.50
N ARG A 107 -20.82 -21.28 -11.50
CA ARG A 107 -20.48 -20.35 -12.58
C ARG A 107 -21.55 -19.28 -12.69
N ASP A 108 -21.19 -18.15 -13.25
CA ASP A 108 -22.16 -17.10 -13.53
C ASP A 108 -23.19 -17.62 -14.53
N THR A 109 -24.47 -17.34 -14.25
CA THR A 109 -25.60 -17.75 -15.10
C THR A 109 -25.42 -17.30 -16.56
N GLN A 110 -24.75 -16.15 -16.77
CA GLN A 110 -24.47 -15.62 -18.09
C GLN A 110 -23.50 -16.50 -18.89
N ASP A 111 -22.55 -17.17 -18.24
CA ASP A 111 -21.62 -18.08 -18.92
C ASP A 111 -22.39 -19.26 -19.52
N TYR A 112 -23.31 -19.84 -18.76
CA TYR A 112 -24.19 -20.90 -19.26
C TYR A 112 -25.10 -20.41 -20.39
N TYR A 113 -25.64 -19.20 -20.29
CA TYR A 113 -26.42 -18.63 -21.39
C TYR A 113 -25.57 -18.52 -22.66
N ASN A 114 -24.32 -18.06 -22.56
CA ASN A 114 -23.42 -17.98 -23.70
C ASN A 114 -23.14 -19.37 -24.30
N PHE A 115 -22.94 -20.40 -23.47
CA PHE A 115 -22.81 -21.78 -23.95
C PHE A 115 -24.05 -22.25 -24.70
N LEU A 116 -25.25 -21.98 -24.17
CA LEU A 116 -26.50 -22.32 -24.84
C LEU A 116 -26.65 -21.58 -26.17
N ASP A 117 -26.37 -20.27 -26.19
CA ASP A 117 -26.42 -19.44 -27.40
C ASP A 117 -25.46 -19.96 -28.47
N PHE A 118 -24.18 -20.17 -28.14
CA PHE A 118 -23.21 -20.76 -29.06
C PHE A 118 -23.60 -22.15 -29.54
N SER A 119 -24.21 -22.97 -28.68
CA SER A 119 -24.68 -24.32 -29.03
C SER A 119 -25.81 -24.33 -30.06
N THR A 120 -26.44 -23.17 -30.34
CA THR A 120 -27.49 -23.01 -31.37
C THR A 120 -26.97 -22.49 -32.70
N HIS A 121 -25.65 -22.28 -32.85
CA HIS A 121 -25.05 -21.91 -34.15
C HIS A 121 -25.36 -22.99 -35.20
N PRO A 122 -25.64 -22.63 -36.49
CA PRO A 122 -25.99 -23.59 -37.52
C PRO A 122 -25.03 -24.79 -37.63
N SER A 123 -23.72 -24.59 -37.49
CA SER A 123 -22.74 -25.69 -37.47
C SER A 123 -22.99 -26.71 -36.34
N CYS A 124 -23.35 -26.25 -35.15
CA CYS A 124 -23.69 -27.10 -33.99
C CYS A 124 -25.06 -27.78 -34.15
N MET A 125 -25.97 -27.16 -34.90
CA MET A 125 -27.31 -27.70 -35.17
C MET A 125 -27.30 -28.75 -36.28
N ILE A 126 -26.29 -28.71 -37.17
CA ILE A 126 -26.07 -29.68 -38.25
C ILE A 126 -25.24 -30.87 -37.73
N ASP A 127 -24.17 -30.59 -36.97
CA ASP A 127 -23.26 -31.60 -36.44
C ASP A 127 -23.19 -31.52 -34.90
N TYR A 128 -23.62 -32.61 -34.25
CA TYR A 128 -23.65 -32.69 -32.79
C TYR A 128 -22.24 -32.74 -32.18
N ILE A 129 -21.23 -33.18 -32.94
CA ILE A 129 -19.83 -33.17 -32.48
C ILE A 129 -19.35 -31.73 -32.29
N GLU A 130 -19.76 -30.81 -33.17
CA GLU A 130 -19.44 -29.38 -33.02
C GLU A 130 -20.08 -28.79 -31.76
N ARG A 131 -21.30 -29.24 -31.43
CA ARG A 131 -21.96 -28.85 -30.18
C ARG A 131 -21.23 -29.38 -28.95
N GLU A 132 -20.75 -30.62 -28.98
CA GLU A 132 -19.98 -31.22 -27.89
C GLU A 132 -18.66 -30.47 -27.64
N LYS A 133 -17.92 -30.11 -28.70
CA LYS A 133 -16.69 -29.29 -28.61
C LYS A 133 -16.91 -27.95 -27.93
N ILE A 134 -18.08 -27.32 -28.11
CA ILE A 134 -18.43 -26.08 -27.40
C ILE A 134 -18.45 -26.33 -25.89
N PHE A 135 -19.09 -27.42 -25.44
CA PHE A 135 -19.21 -27.75 -24.03
C PHE A 135 -17.93 -28.32 -23.40
N GLU A 136 -17.00 -28.88 -24.19
CA GLU A 136 -15.66 -29.27 -23.70
C GLU A 136 -14.91 -28.12 -23.01
N ASN A 137 -15.18 -26.87 -23.40
CA ASN A 137 -14.59 -25.69 -22.77
C ASN A 137 -14.93 -25.55 -21.28
N LEU A 138 -15.98 -26.22 -20.76
CA LEU A 138 -16.32 -26.21 -19.34
C LEU A 138 -15.21 -26.80 -18.46
N TRP A 139 -14.40 -27.72 -18.99
CA TRP A 139 -13.26 -28.30 -18.26
C TRP A 139 -12.11 -27.30 -18.03
N ASN A 140 -12.06 -26.19 -18.76
CA ASN A 140 -10.96 -25.21 -18.71
C ASN A 140 -11.09 -24.19 -17.56
N HIS A 141 -11.66 -24.57 -16.41
CA HIS A 141 -11.88 -23.66 -15.29
C HIS A 141 -11.06 -24.04 -14.06
N SER A 142 -10.11 -23.17 -13.68
CA SER A 142 -9.10 -23.45 -12.65
C SER A 142 -9.66 -23.66 -11.24
N PHE A 143 -10.83 -23.10 -10.92
CA PHE A 143 -11.40 -23.12 -9.57
C PHE A 143 -12.58 -24.07 -9.38
N ILE A 144 -13.12 -24.66 -10.46
CA ILE A 144 -14.28 -25.55 -10.37
C ILE A 144 -13.79 -26.98 -10.48
N ASN A 145 -14.18 -27.81 -9.53
CA ASN A 145 -13.78 -29.21 -9.53
C ASN A 145 -14.42 -29.91 -10.73
N SER A 146 -13.60 -30.47 -11.62
CA SER A 146 -14.01 -31.07 -12.88
C SER A 146 -15.03 -32.22 -12.72
N LYS A 147 -15.17 -32.80 -11.52
CA LYS A 147 -16.20 -33.80 -11.21
C LYS A 147 -17.62 -33.32 -11.53
N ILE A 148 -17.92 -32.02 -11.40
CA ILE A 148 -19.26 -31.48 -11.65
C ILE A 148 -19.58 -31.29 -13.13
N VAL A 149 -18.54 -31.21 -13.98
CA VAL A 149 -18.69 -30.73 -15.36
C VAL A 149 -19.62 -31.63 -16.18
N LEU A 150 -19.59 -32.95 -15.95
CA LEU A 150 -20.54 -33.85 -16.62
C LEU A 150 -22.00 -33.49 -16.32
N GLN A 151 -22.33 -33.09 -15.08
CA GLN A 151 -23.68 -32.66 -14.73
C GLN A 151 -24.02 -31.28 -15.32
N GLU A 152 -23.04 -30.38 -15.46
CA GLU A 152 -23.19 -29.12 -16.20
C GLU A 152 -23.57 -29.41 -17.66
N VAL A 153 -22.81 -30.30 -18.32
CA VAL A 153 -23.03 -30.71 -19.71
C VAL A 153 -24.40 -31.36 -19.91
N GLN A 154 -24.84 -32.25 -19.00
CA GLN A 154 -26.16 -32.89 -19.10
C GLN A 154 -27.32 -31.87 -19.04
N ALA A 155 -27.23 -30.87 -18.17
CA ALA A 155 -28.22 -29.79 -18.13
C ALA A 155 -28.21 -28.95 -19.41
N LEU A 156 -27.04 -28.58 -19.92
CA LEU A 156 -26.92 -27.83 -21.18
C LEU A 156 -27.38 -28.63 -22.41
N TYR A 157 -27.23 -29.96 -22.40
CA TYR A 157 -27.79 -30.82 -23.44
C TYR A 157 -29.32 -30.78 -23.48
N ARG A 158 -29.96 -30.74 -22.30
CA ARG A 158 -31.40 -30.46 -22.15
C ARG A 158 -31.79 -29.01 -22.45
N HIS A 159 -30.81 -28.17 -22.78
CA HIS A 159 -30.97 -26.74 -23.02
C HIS A 159 -31.41 -25.97 -21.76
N ASP A 160 -31.10 -26.52 -20.58
CA ASP A 160 -31.32 -25.88 -19.28
C ASP A 160 -30.04 -25.20 -18.78
N ILE A 161 -30.21 -24.17 -17.96
CA ILE A 161 -29.11 -23.65 -17.14
C ILE A 161 -28.87 -24.63 -15.98
N PRO A 162 -27.64 -25.13 -15.79
CA PRO A 162 -27.32 -26.04 -14.68
C PRO A 162 -27.76 -25.50 -13.32
N TYR A 163 -28.50 -26.31 -12.58
CA TYR A 163 -28.97 -25.99 -11.24
C TYR A 163 -28.38 -26.97 -10.23
N PHE A 164 -27.58 -26.43 -9.31
CA PHE A 164 -26.97 -27.19 -8.23
C PHE A 164 -27.48 -26.72 -6.88
N TYR A 165 -27.53 -27.65 -5.93
CA TYR A 165 -27.82 -27.35 -4.54
C TYR A 165 -27.06 -28.28 -3.60
N THR A 166 -27.01 -27.91 -2.33
CA THR A 166 -26.54 -28.78 -1.24
C THR A 166 -27.51 -28.73 -0.07
N LEU A 167 -27.33 -29.65 0.88
CA LEU A 167 -27.99 -29.57 2.18
C LEU A 167 -26.99 -28.99 3.18
N THR A 168 -27.45 -28.13 4.07
CA THR A 168 -26.57 -27.42 5.02
C THR A 168 -25.65 -28.31 5.86
N HIS A 169 -26.07 -29.54 6.17
CA HIS A 169 -25.31 -30.53 6.94
C HIS A 169 -24.50 -31.51 6.08
N SER A 170 -24.61 -31.41 4.74
CA SER A 170 -23.98 -32.33 3.80
C SER A 170 -22.77 -31.70 3.13
N ARG A 171 -21.83 -32.54 2.70
CA ARG A 171 -20.68 -32.17 1.86
C ARG A 171 -20.92 -32.46 0.39
N ASP A 172 -22.08 -33.03 0.07
CA ASP A 172 -22.43 -33.42 -1.28
C ASP A 172 -22.99 -32.23 -2.06
N ILE A 173 -22.87 -32.29 -3.38
CA ILE A 173 -23.58 -31.41 -4.28
C ILE A 173 -24.59 -32.23 -5.09
N PHE A 174 -25.79 -31.69 -5.27
CA PHE A 174 -26.92 -32.35 -5.89
C PHE A 174 -27.35 -31.57 -7.13
N SER A 175 -27.77 -32.29 -8.16
CA SER A 175 -28.38 -31.76 -9.37
C SER A 175 -29.61 -32.60 -9.75
N LEU A 176 -30.15 -32.37 -10.95
CA LEU A 176 -31.19 -33.23 -11.53
C LEU A 176 -30.65 -34.63 -11.86
N ASP A 177 -29.35 -34.74 -12.18
CA ASP A 177 -28.71 -35.96 -12.68
C ASP A 177 -28.12 -36.84 -11.55
N GLY A 178 -28.38 -36.49 -10.29
CA GLY A 178 -27.90 -37.20 -9.10
C GLY A 178 -27.04 -36.33 -8.20
N ASN A 179 -26.22 -36.96 -7.35
CA ASN A 179 -25.33 -36.28 -6.42
C ASN A 179 -23.86 -36.64 -6.68
N ILE A 180 -22.97 -35.73 -6.31
CA ILE A 180 -21.54 -35.98 -6.20
C ILE A 180 -21.19 -35.94 -4.72
N ALA A 181 -20.79 -37.10 -4.20
CA ALA A 181 -20.40 -37.25 -2.80
C ALA A 181 -19.12 -36.47 -2.49
N ASP A 182 -19.05 -35.90 -1.28
CA ASP A 182 -17.85 -35.23 -0.75
C ASP A 182 -17.28 -34.13 -1.66
N TYR A 183 -18.14 -33.44 -2.41
CA TYR A 183 -17.72 -32.36 -3.32
C TYR A 183 -17.09 -31.19 -2.54
N PHE A 184 -17.65 -30.84 -1.39
CA PHE A 184 -17.13 -29.79 -0.53
C PHE A 184 -16.18 -30.34 0.54
N PRO A 185 -15.10 -29.62 0.89
CA PRO A 185 -14.22 -30.02 2.00
C PRO A 185 -14.93 -30.03 3.36
N HIS A 186 -15.94 -29.16 3.54
CA HIS A 186 -16.73 -29.02 4.77
C HIS A 186 -18.18 -28.71 4.40
N ASP A 187 -19.12 -29.08 5.27
CA ASP A 187 -20.53 -28.69 5.13
C ASP A 187 -20.73 -27.20 5.52
N ILE A 188 -21.91 -26.66 5.17
CA ILE A 188 -22.24 -25.25 5.41
C ILE A 188 -22.33 -24.96 6.91
N LEU A 189 -22.92 -25.84 7.73
CA LEU A 189 -23.06 -25.61 9.18
C LEU A 189 -21.69 -25.55 9.87
N THR A 190 -20.77 -26.44 9.50
CA THR A 190 -19.39 -26.42 9.98
C THR A 190 -18.66 -25.15 9.54
N THR A 191 -18.84 -24.73 8.29
CA THR A 191 -18.25 -23.48 7.74
C THR A 191 -18.79 -22.25 8.46
N LEU A 192 -20.10 -22.18 8.70
CA LEU A 192 -20.75 -21.09 9.43
C LEU A 192 -20.25 -21.00 10.88
N ARG A 193 -20.12 -22.14 11.58
CA ARG A 193 -19.57 -22.15 12.95
C ARG A 193 -18.13 -21.63 12.98
N LYS A 194 -17.28 -22.08 12.03
CA LYS A 194 -15.92 -21.56 11.90
C LYS A 194 -15.92 -20.05 11.64
N HIS A 195 -16.76 -19.57 10.71
CA HIS A 195 -16.86 -18.15 10.37
C HIS A 195 -17.35 -17.30 11.55
N HIS A 196 -18.31 -17.80 12.32
CA HIS A 196 -18.80 -17.12 13.51
C HIS A 196 -17.72 -16.99 14.59
N ALA A 197 -16.90 -18.04 14.81
CA ALA A 197 -15.74 -17.98 15.69
C ALA A 197 -14.68 -16.95 15.24
N PHE A 198 -14.62 -16.61 13.95
CA PHE A 198 -13.77 -15.55 13.42
C PHE A 198 -14.32 -14.13 13.66
N ILE A 199 -15.56 -13.96 14.10
CA ILE A 199 -16.06 -12.63 14.49
C ILE A 199 -15.35 -12.22 15.78
N ASN A 200 -14.43 -11.27 15.67
CA ASN A 200 -13.64 -10.74 16.77
C ASN A 200 -13.37 -9.24 16.51
N PRO A 201 -12.86 -8.48 17.49
CA PRO A 201 -12.67 -7.04 17.32
C PRO A 201 -11.82 -6.64 16.09
N TYR A 202 -10.82 -7.44 15.72
CA TYR A 202 -10.00 -7.18 14.53
C TYR A 202 -10.83 -7.35 13.25
N ASN A 203 -11.52 -8.49 13.11
CA ASN A 203 -12.31 -8.79 11.91
C ASN A 203 -13.56 -7.91 11.79
N ILE A 204 -14.12 -7.42 12.91
CA ILE A 204 -15.17 -6.40 12.91
C ILE A 204 -14.61 -5.10 12.31
N ASP A 205 -13.49 -4.60 12.83
CA ASP A 205 -12.89 -3.39 12.32
C ASP A 205 -12.53 -3.56 10.83
N TYR A 206 -11.92 -4.69 10.45
CA TYR A 206 -11.54 -4.96 9.06
C TYR A 206 -12.75 -5.05 8.13
N SER A 207 -13.84 -5.69 8.55
CA SER A 207 -15.09 -5.74 7.77
C SER A 207 -15.71 -4.35 7.61
N THR A 208 -15.65 -3.50 8.65
CA THR A 208 -16.10 -2.11 8.54
C THR A 208 -15.18 -1.26 7.67
N PHE A 209 -13.88 -1.59 7.61
CA PHE A 209 -12.92 -0.94 6.74
C PHE A 209 -13.24 -1.25 5.26
N LEU A 210 -13.42 -2.54 4.92
CA LEU A 210 -13.84 -2.98 3.59
C LEU A 210 -15.19 -2.36 3.17
N LEU A 211 -16.15 -2.30 4.10
CA LEU A 211 -17.44 -1.65 3.85
C LEU A 211 -17.26 -0.16 3.57
N GLY A 212 -16.41 0.52 4.33
CA GLY A 212 -16.14 1.94 4.12
C GLY A 212 -15.47 2.25 2.79
N GLU A 213 -14.51 1.43 2.35
CA GLU A 213 -13.92 1.55 1.02
C GLU A 213 -15.00 1.34 -0.05
N SER A 214 -15.81 0.29 0.09
CA SER A 214 -16.84 -0.04 -0.89
C SER A 214 -17.93 1.02 -1.03
N LEU A 215 -18.19 1.78 0.04
CA LEU A 215 -19.17 2.88 0.07
C LEU A 215 -18.53 4.25 -0.24
N ASP A 216 -17.23 4.29 -0.57
CA ASP A 216 -16.44 5.51 -0.78
C ASP A 216 -16.59 6.53 0.37
N CYS A 217 -16.60 6.03 1.61
CA CYS A 217 -16.85 6.83 2.81
C CYS A 217 -15.80 6.63 3.91
N LEU A 218 -14.60 6.20 3.52
CA LEU A 218 -13.47 6.16 4.45
C LEU A 218 -13.10 7.60 4.89
N PRO A 219 -12.92 7.84 6.20
CA PRO A 219 -12.54 9.15 6.69
C PRO A 219 -11.09 9.45 6.32
N SER A 220 -10.86 10.65 5.77
CA SER A 220 -9.51 11.19 5.52
C SER A 220 -8.92 11.92 6.73
N ALA A 221 -9.68 12.10 7.80
CA ALA A 221 -9.26 12.87 8.96
C ALA A 221 -8.23 12.14 9.82
N CYS A 222 -7.13 12.84 10.12
CA CYS A 222 -6.13 12.42 11.10
C CYS A 222 -6.70 12.43 12.52
N ARG A 223 -6.37 11.40 13.31
CA ARG A 223 -6.88 11.19 14.67
C ARG A 223 -5.76 10.74 15.62
N PRO A 224 -5.89 11.01 16.93
CA PRO A 224 -5.01 10.43 17.93
C PRO A 224 -4.97 8.89 17.84
N VAL A 225 -3.76 8.35 17.82
CA VAL A 225 -3.52 6.91 17.82
C VAL A 225 -3.41 6.44 19.26
N SER A 226 -4.32 5.56 19.68
CA SER A 226 -4.25 4.94 20.99
C SER A 226 -3.06 3.99 21.08
N ILE A 227 -2.03 4.41 21.83
CA ILE A 227 -0.82 3.64 22.10
C ILE A 227 -0.77 3.42 23.61
N ARG A 228 -0.86 2.15 24.02
CA ARG A 228 -0.85 1.78 25.45
C ARG A 228 0.59 1.69 25.93
N SER A 229 0.88 2.31 27.07
CA SER A 229 2.17 2.13 27.72
C SER A 229 2.30 0.72 28.28
N ARG A 230 3.34 0.00 27.84
CA ARG A 230 3.60 -1.41 28.23
C ARG A 230 4.95 -1.58 28.92
N LYS A 231 5.95 -0.75 28.62
CA LYS A 231 7.31 -0.85 29.18
C LYS A 231 7.73 0.46 29.85
N ALA A 232 8.40 0.33 30.98
CA ALA A 232 9.06 1.43 31.69
C ALA A 232 10.53 1.06 31.93
N SER A 233 11.39 1.45 31.00
CA SER A 233 12.85 1.32 31.08
C SER A 233 13.50 2.51 31.80
N GLY A 234 12.73 3.57 32.06
CA GLY A 234 13.23 4.83 32.63
C GLY A 234 13.80 5.78 31.57
N ASN A 235 13.86 5.35 30.30
CA ASN A 235 14.16 6.21 29.16
C ASN A 235 12.87 6.45 28.35
N PRO A 236 12.29 7.67 28.39
CA PRO A 236 10.98 7.94 27.81
C PRO A 236 10.93 7.72 26.28
N TRP A 237 12.06 7.84 25.59
CA TRP A 237 12.15 7.63 24.14
C TRP A 237 12.11 6.14 23.79
N ILE A 238 12.86 5.32 24.53
CA ILE A 238 12.85 3.85 24.38
C ILE A 238 11.47 3.31 24.74
N ASP A 239 10.86 3.83 25.81
CA ASP A 239 9.54 3.40 26.26
C ASP A 239 8.48 3.72 25.20
N LYS A 240 8.47 4.95 24.66
CA LYS A 240 7.56 5.33 23.58
C LYS A 240 7.79 4.51 22.31
N ALA A 241 9.04 4.24 21.93
CA ALA A 241 9.37 3.40 20.78
C ALA A 241 8.90 1.93 20.98
N ASN A 242 9.04 1.38 22.19
CA ASN A 242 8.52 0.06 22.55
C ASN A 242 6.99 0.00 22.51
N ASP A 243 6.31 1.04 22.95
CA ASP A 243 4.86 1.12 22.90
C ASP A 243 4.36 1.20 21.45
N ILE A 244 5.07 1.94 20.59
CA ILE A 244 4.84 1.98 19.14
C ILE A 244 5.05 0.59 18.52
N ALA A 245 6.16 -0.08 18.83
CA ALA A 245 6.45 -1.42 18.32
C ALA A 245 5.37 -2.43 18.72
N SER A 246 4.89 -2.35 19.97
CA SER A 246 3.78 -3.15 20.45
C SER A 246 2.49 -2.90 19.65
N LYS A 247 2.18 -1.65 19.32
CA LYS A 247 1.02 -1.29 18.50
C LYS A 247 1.13 -1.83 17.07
N ILE A 248 2.34 -1.84 16.49
CA ILE A 248 2.60 -2.43 15.17
C ILE A 248 2.36 -3.95 15.24
N LEU A 249 2.95 -4.64 16.22
CA LEU A 249 2.78 -6.08 16.42
C LEU A 249 1.32 -6.50 16.65
N ASP A 250 0.51 -5.68 17.34
CA ASP A 250 -0.92 -5.93 17.54
C ASP A 250 -1.75 -5.76 16.24
N THR A 251 -1.18 -5.13 15.20
CA THR A 251 -1.89 -4.77 13.96
C THR A 251 -1.51 -5.65 12.78
N VAL A 252 -0.24 -6.06 12.67
CA VAL A 252 0.24 -6.85 11.54
C VAL A 252 -0.31 -8.28 11.56
N ILE A 253 -0.56 -8.83 10.37
CA ILE A 253 -0.88 -10.23 10.13
C ILE A 253 0.42 -10.93 9.72
N VAL A 254 0.79 -11.97 10.45
CA VAL A 254 2.02 -12.73 10.20
C VAL A 254 1.67 -14.09 9.61
N ASN A 255 2.22 -14.38 8.44
CA ASN A 255 2.18 -15.71 7.83
C ASN A 255 3.54 -16.39 7.97
N THR A 256 3.65 -17.29 8.95
CA THR A 256 4.89 -18.01 9.24
C THR A 256 5.24 -19.08 8.20
N LYS A 257 4.29 -19.51 7.35
CA LYS A 257 4.57 -20.50 6.29
C LYS A 257 5.28 -19.86 5.10
N GLU A 258 4.83 -18.66 4.73
CA GLU A 258 5.36 -17.90 3.59
C GLU A 258 6.44 -16.89 4.01
N ASN A 259 6.77 -16.81 5.30
CA ASN A 259 7.64 -15.78 5.87
C ASN A 259 7.25 -14.37 5.39
N ALA A 260 5.97 -14.04 5.53
CA ALA A 260 5.42 -12.77 5.05
C ALA A 260 4.65 -12.03 6.16
N VAL A 261 4.72 -10.71 6.13
CA VAL A 261 3.97 -9.79 6.98
C VAL A 261 3.03 -8.95 6.11
N LEU A 262 1.77 -8.86 6.51
CA LEU A 262 0.74 -8.11 5.80
C LEU A 262 -0.02 -7.23 6.78
N TRP A 263 -0.39 -6.02 6.37
CA TRP A 263 -1.40 -5.24 7.08
C TRP A 263 -2.18 -4.39 6.08
N PRO A 264 -3.48 -4.17 6.32
CA PRO A 264 -4.24 -3.19 5.56
C PRO A 264 -4.01 -1.79 6.15
N GLU A 265 -3.83 -0.80 5.28
CA GLU A 265 -3.79 0.61 5.67
C GLU A 265 -4.55 1.49 4.67
N PRO A 266 -5.10 2.64 5.11
CA PRO A 266 -5.74 3.57 4.19
C PRO A 266 -4.69 4.35 3.40
N CYS A 267 -4.81 4.36 2.08
CA CYS A 267 -3.87 4.99 1.17
C CYS A 267 -4.60 5.82 0.10
N ASN A 268 -4.13 7.05 -0.13
CA ASN A 268 -4.69 7.94 -1.13
C ASN A 268 -4.37 7.45 -2.55
N HIS A 269 -5.41 7.29 -3.36
CA HIS A 269 -5.33 6.99 -4.78
C HIS A 269 -6.07 8.08 -5.56
N GLY A 270 -5.36 9.17 -5.88
CA GLY A 270 -5.98 10.37 -6.44
C GLY A 270 -6.87 11.05 -5.40
N GLU A 271 -8.15 11.23 -5.72
CA GLU A 271 -9.15 11.83 -4.82
C GLU A 271 -9.80 10.82 -3.87
N LYS A 272 -9.59 9.51 -4.08
CA LYS A 272 -10.20 8.44 -3.28
C LYS A 272 -9.25 7.89 -2.24
N LEU A 273 -9.81 7.50 -1.10
CA LEU A 273 -9.10 6.77 -0.06
C LEU A 273 -9.43 5.28 -0.20
N LEU A 274 -8.43 4.47 -0.48
CA LEU A 274 -8.58 3.02 -0.68
C LEU A 274 -7.82 2.25 0.39
N ILE A 275 -8.15 0.97 0.56
CA ILE A 275 -7.38 0.03 1.36
C ILE A 275 -6.20 -0.41 0.52
N ASP A 276 -5.02 -0.35 1.11
CA ASP A 276 -3.79 -0.81 0.50
C ASP A 276 -3.07 -1.81 1.38
N TYR A 277 -2.23 -2.61 0.74
CA TYR A 277 -1.41 -3.64 1.36
C TYR A 277 0.03 -3.36 0.96
N PRO A 278 0.81 -2.70 1.83
CA PRO A 278 2.18 -2.31 1.49
C PRO A 278 3.02 -3.52 1.12
N ASP A 279 3.84 -3.37 0.07
CA ASP A 279 4.79 -4.38 -0.38
C ASP A 279 6.13 -4.29 0.41
N SER A 280 7.18 -4.95 -0.09
CA SER A 280 8.52 -4.91 0.51
C SER A 280 9.34 -3.68 0.09
N ASN A 281 8.82 -2.48 0.35
CA ASN A 281 9.52 -1.20 0.14
C ASN A 281 9.93 -0.52 1.47
N LEU A 282 10.82 0.47 1.38
CA LEU A 282 11.27 1.25 2.55
C LEU A 282 10.26 2.32 2.98
N TYR A 283 9.55 2.93 2.02
CA TYR A 283 8.70 4.09 2.27
C TYR A 283 7.55 3.78 3.23
N HIS A 284 6.74 2.77 2.90
CA HIS A 284 5.58 2.36 3.68
C HIS A 284 5.54 0.84 3.90
N GLY A 285 6.49 0.08 3.35
CA GLY A 285 6.52 -1.37 3.34
C GLY A 285 7.34 -2.05 4.44
N THR A 286 7.57 -3.35 4.28
CA THR A 286 8.24 -4.21 5.28
C THR A 286 9.72 -3.90 5.47
N ALA A 287 10.41 -3.34 4.49
CA ALA A 287 11.80 -2.87 4.67
C ALA A 287 11.88 -1.72 5.69
N GLY A 288 10.88 -0.83 5.70
CA GLY A 288 10.75 0.22 6.72
C GLY A 288 10.52 -0.35 8.13
N LEU A 289 9.68 -1.38 8.25
CA LEU A 289 9.48 -2.09 9.52
C LEU A 289 10.76 -2.79 9.97
N PHE A 290 11.47 -3.47 9.06
CA PHE A 290 12.73 -4.14 9.33
C PHE A 290 13.74 -3.17 9.94
N VAL A 291 13.95 -2.01 9.32
CA VAL A 291 14.86 -0.99 9.82
C VAL A 291 14.47 -0.56 11.24
N PHE A 292 13.20 -0.22 11.48
CA PHE A 292 12.75 0.19 12.80
C PHE A 292 12.95 -0.91 13.87
N PHE A 293 12.46 -2.12 13.63
CA PHE A 293 12.57 -3.22 14.60
C PHE A 293 14.02 -3.64 14.83
N TYR A 294 14.88 -3.59 13.81
CA TYR A 294 16.29 -3.95 13.95
C TYR A 294 16.98 -3.02 14.96
N HIS A 295 16.81 -1.71 14.75
CA HIS A 295 17.39 -0.69 15.63
C HIS A 295 16.80 -0.78 17.04
N LEU A 296 15.47 -0.91 17.17
CA LEU A 296 14.84 -1.00 18.48
C LEU A 296 15.30 -2.24 19.25
N ASN A 297 15.39 -3.40 18.60
CA ASN A 297 15.79 -4.64 19.26
C ASN A 297 17.26 -4.63 19.72
N LYS A 298 18.11 -3.78 19.13
CA LYS A 298 19.48 -3.58 19.62
C LYS A 298 19.54 -2.74 20.90
N LEU A 299 18.64 -1.78 21.04
CA LEU A 299 18.55 -0.92 22.22
C LEU A 299 17.70 -1.52 23.36
N SER A 300 16.61 -2.22 22.99
CA SER A 300 15.66 -2.83 23.90
C SER A 300 15.27 -4.22 23.39
N PRO A 301 16.13 -5.24 23.61
CA PRO A 301 15.88 -6.58 23.11
C PRO A 301 14.56 -7.17 23.60
N ASP A 302 13.80 -7.77 22.69
CA ASP A 302 12.55 -8.47 23.00
C ASP A 302 12.39 -9.72 22.11
N ASN A 303 11.85 -10.80 22.66
CA ASN A 303 11.63 -12.02 21.88
C ASN A 303 10.61 -11.83 20.76
N SER A 304 9.59 -10.99 20.96
CA SER A 304 8.62 -10.65 19.91
C SER A 304 9.28 -9.90 18.74
N TYR A 305 10.24 -9.02 19.03
CA TYR A 305 10.99 -8.30 18.00
C TYR A 305 11.89 -9.26 17.22
N LYS A 306 12.55 -10.20 17.90
CA LYS A 306 13.37 -11.23 17.22
C LYS A 306 12.54 -12.10 16.29
N GLN A 307 11.33 -12.49 16.70
CA GLN A 307 10.43 -13.30 15.89
C GLN A 307 9.99 -12.56 14.62
N ILE A 308 9.53 -11.31 14.74
CA ILE A 308 9.12 -10.54 13.56
C ILE A 308 10.32 -10.19 12.66
N LEU A 309 11.50 -9.94 13.23
CA LEU A 309 12.72 -9.65 12.47
C LEU A 309 13.16 -10.82 11.60
N GLN A 310 13.01 -12.07 12.06
CA GLN A 310 13.33 -13.24 11.23
C GLN A 310 12.48 -13.29 9.96
N ILE A 311 11.20 -12.95 10.09
CA ILE A 311 10.24 -12.94 8.98
C ILE A 311 10.52 -11.76 8.06
N LEU A 312 10.63 -10.55 8.62
CA LEU A 312 10.93 -9.32 7.86
C LEU A 312 12.26 -9.42 7.12
N GLU A 313 13.29 -10.00 7.73
CA GLU A 313 14.58 -10.17 7.05
C GLU A 313 14.47 -11.12 5.86
N HIS A 314 13.76 -12.25 6.00
CA HIS A 314 13.51 -13.16 4.89
C HIS A 314 12.72 -12.47 3.77
N GLU A 315 11.65 -11.77 4.12
CA GLU A 315 10.81 -11.05 3.16
C GLU A 315 11.63 -10.00 2.40
N VAL A 316 12.38 -9.15 3.10
CA VAL A 316 13.14 -8.05 2.48
C VAL A 316 14.29 -8.55 1.62
N PHE A 317 15.07 -9.53 2.09
CA PHE A 317 16.32 -9.91 1.43
C PHE A 317 16.18 -11.15 0.55
N ALA A 318 15.45 -12.18 0.99
CA ALA A 318 15.38 -13.46 0.28
C ALA A 318 14.29 -13.51 -0.80
N ALA A 319 13.20 -12.75 -0.66
CA ALA A 319 12.14 -12.74 -1.66
C ALA A 319 12.52 -11.90 -2.89
N ASN A 320 12.15 -12.41 -4.06
CA ASN A 320 12.29 -11.70 -5.34
C ASN A 320 10.96 -11.02 -5.67
N TYR A 321 10.91 -9.70 -5.48
CA TYR A 321 9.78 -8.89 -5.91
C TYR A 321 10.14 -8.18 -7.22
N ALA A 322 9.29 -8.36 -8.23
CA ALA A 322 9.36 -7.54 -9.42
C ALA A 322 8.75 -6.17 -9.08
N SER A 323 9.56 -5.12 -9.10
CA SER A 323 9.11 -3.74 -8.98
C SER A 323 9.33 -3.03 -10.32
N GLU A 324 8.35 -2.25 -10.76
CA GLU A 324 8.51 -1.34 -11.91
C GLU A 324 9.29 -0.06 -11.52
N LEU A 325 9.50 0.17 -10.22
CA LEU A 325 10.21 1.32 -9.67
C LEU A 325 11.52 0.88 -9.00
N GLU A 326 12.60 1.61 -9.29
CA GLU A 326 13.90 1.44 -8.65
C GLU A 326 14.38 2.77 -8.07
N SER A 327 14.60 2.81 -6.75
CA SER A 327 15.09 3.95 -5.98
C SER A 327 15.62 3.48 -4.63
N ALA A 328 16.20 4.34 -3.79
CA ALA A 328 16.54 3.93 -2.42
C ALA A 328 15.30 3.47 -1.61
N PHE A 329 14.08 3.71 -2.10
CA PHE A 329 12.83 3.34 -1.46
C PHE A 329 12.19 2.07 -1.99
N TYR A 330 12.30 1.80 -3.29
CA TYR A 330 11.56 0.75 -4.00
C TYR A 330 12.49 -0.17 -4.79
N GLY A 331 11.98 -1.35 -5.15
CA GLY A 331 12.71 -2.32 -5.95
C GLY A 331 13.90 -2.93 -5.22
N THR A 332 14.85 -3.46 -5.98
CA THR A 332 16.05 -4.14 -5.43
C THR A 332 16.91 -3.15 -4.65
N SER A 333 16.91 -1.90 -5.06
CA SER A 333 17.68 -0.82 -4.44
C SER A 333 17.25 -0.53 -2.98
N CYS A 334 16.01 -0.82 -2.58
CA CYS A 334 15.57 -0.67 -1.19
C CYS A 334 16.30 -1.63 -0.23
N LYS A 335 16.75 -2.79 -0.74
CA LYS A 335 17.51 -3.79 0.02
C LYS A 335 18.88 -3.24 0.40
N ILE A 336 19.51 -2.48 -0.49
CA ILE A 336 20.76 -1.76 -0.20
C ILE A 336 20.55 -0.82 0.98
N THR A 337 19.46 -0.05 0.96
CA THR A 337 19.12 0.90 2.02
C THR A 337 18.89 0.22 3.36
N ALA A 338 18.08 -0.85 3.38
CA ALA A 338 17.78 -1.59 4.61
C ALA A 338 19.04 -2.24 5.21
N ALA A 339 19.88 -2.84 4.37
CA ALA A 339 21.14 -3.41 4.79
C ALA A 339 22.11 -2.33 5.30
N PHE A 340 22.23 -1.20 4.59
CA PHE A 340 23.09 -0.11 5.02
C PHE A 340 22.63 0.53 6.32
N ALA A 341 21.33 0.75 6.53
CA ALA A 341 20.82 1.25 7.80
C ALA A 341 21.16 0.32 8.97
N ALA A 342 21.05 -1.00 8.78
CA ALA A 342 21.43 -1.98 9.79
C ALA A 342 22.95 -2.04 10.03
N TYR A 343 23.75 -2.01 8.95
CA TYR A 343 25.21 -2.01 9.02
C TYR A 343 25.77 -0.74 9.67
N HIS A 344 25.27 0.44 9.28
CA HIS A 344 25.69 1.72 9.86
C HIS A 344 25.52 1.74 11.38
N PHE A 345 24.44 1.11 11.88
CA PHE A 345 24.10 1.07 13.29
C PHE A 345 25.06 0.25 14.15
N ASP A 346 25.45 -0.96 13.73
CA ASP A 346 26.25 -1.87 14.57
C ASP A 346 27.40 -2.62 13.86
N LYS A 347 27.70 -2.26 12.61
CA LYS A 347 28.76 -2.82 11.76
C LYS A 347 28.69 -4.34 11.61
N ASN A 348 27.49 -4.92 11.70
CA ASN A 348 27.29 -6.35 11.54
C ASN A 348 27.61 -6.80 10.10
N LYS A 349 28.64 -7.65 9.96
CA LYS A 349 29.18 -8.15 8.69
C LYS A 349 28.12 -8.74 7.75
N LYS A 350 27.06 -9.36 8.29
CA LYS A 350 25.98 -9.93 7.47
C LYS A 350 25.35 -8.88 6.54
N PHE A 351 25.12 -7.67 7.05
CA PHE A 351 24.52 -6.60 6.26
C PHE A 351 25.53 -5.97 5.30
N TYR A 352 26.81 -5.98 5.65
CA TYR A 352 27.87 -5.63 4.70
C TYR A 352 27.86 -6.56 3.48
N ASP A 353 27.74 -7.87 3.70
CA ASP A 353 27.67 -8.85 2.62
C ASP A 353 26.44 -8.59 1.72
N TYR A 354 25.26 -8.30 2.30
CA TYR A 354 24.08 -7.87 1.54
C TYR A 354 24.32 -6.59 0.72
N ILE A 355 24.94 -5.55 1.29
CA ILE A 355 25.25 -4.30 0.57
C ILE A 355 26.08 -4.64 -0.68
N THR A 356 27.17 -5.40 -0.53
CA THR A 356 28.05 -5.73 -1.65
C THR A 356 27.36 -6.57 -2.74
N GLN A 357 26.49 -7.50 -2.33
CA GLN A 357 25.67 -8.28 -3.23
C GLN A 357 24.75 -7.38 -4.06
N TYR A 358 23.91 -6.57 -3.40
CA TYR A 358 22.91 -5.78 -4.12
C TYR A 358 23.50 -4.59 -4.88
N LEU A 359 24.66 -4.05 -4.47
CA LEU A 359 25.41 -3.11 -5.32
C LEU A 359 25.87 -3.76 -6.63
N SER A 360 26.24 -5.04 -6.58
CA SER A 360 26.62 -5.79 -7.79
C SER A 360 25.42 -6.03 -8.70
N GLU A 361 24.26 -6.36 -8.13
CA GLU A 361 22.99 -6.51 -8.86
C GLU A 361 22.51 -5.17 -9.46
N ALA A 362 22.73 -4.05 -8.75
CA ALA A 362 22.34 -2.71 -9.20
C ALA A 362 22.92 -2.31 -10.56
N LYS A 363 24.10 -2.82 -10.92
CA LYS A 363 24.71 -2.56 -12.24
C LYS A 363 23.83 -3.04 -13.39
N ALA A 364 23.03 -4.09 -13.19
CA ALA A 364 22.19 -4.67 -14.24
C ALA A 364 20.98 -3.81 -14.61
N TYR A 365 20.50 -2.97 -13.69
CA TYR A 365 19.29 -2.17 -13.91
C TYR A 365 19.50 -0.65 -13.81
N ALA A 366 20.65 -0.17 -13.30
CA ALA A 366 20.92 1.25 -13.09
C ALA A 366 20.68 2.13 -14.34
N SER A 367 21.07 1.65 -15.54
CA SER A 367 20.89 2.38 -16.80
C SER A 367 19.42 2.49 -17.27
N HIS A 368 18.55 1.64 -16.73
CA HIS A 368 17.12 1.60 -17.03
C HIS A 368 16.31 2.55 -16.12
N ILE A 369 16.90 3.09 -15.05
CA ILE A 369 16.23 4.04 -14.16
C ILE A 369 16.19 5.42 -14.82
N LYS A 370 15.03 5.79 -15.39
CA LYS A 370 14.85 7.06 -16.11
C LYS A 370 14.37 8.21 -15.22
N SER A 371 13.61 7.91 -14.18
CA SER A 371 13.06 8.94 -13.30
C SER A 371 14.17 9.54 -12.42
N TRP A 372 14.23 10.88 -12.38
CA TRP A 372 15.07 11.65 -11.45
C TRP A 372 14.37 11.96 -10.12
N ASP A 373 13.12 11.52 -9.94
CA ASP A 373 12.37 11.69 -8.69
C ASP A 373 13.15 11.16 -7.48
N TRP A 374 12.95 11.75 -6.29
CA TRP A 374 13.63 11.27 -5.08
C TRP A 374 13.01 9.96 -4.58
N ILE A 375 11.69 9.87 -4.50
CA ILE A 375 10.99 8.68 -3.97
C ILE A 375 10.95 7.55 -5.01
N ARG A 376 10.64 7.88 -6.27
CA ARG A 376 10.36 6.93 -7.36
C ARG A 376 11.46 6.90 -8.41
N GLY A 377 12.63 7.48 -8.13
CA GLY A 377 13.71 7.61 -9.09
C GLY A 377 15.09 7.54 -8.45
N LYS A 378 16.11 7.80 -9.26
CA LYS A 378 17.51 7.55 -8.91
C LYS A 378 18.15 8.59 -8.00
N SER A 379 17.54 9.75 -7.76
CA SER A 379 18.16 10.80 -6.94
C SER A 379 18.44 10.34 -5.51
N SER A 380 17.51 9.58 -4.91
CA SER A 380 17.74 8.98 -3.59
C SER A 380 18.79 7.88 -3.60
N LEU A 381 18.84 7.06 -4.66
CA LEU A 381 19.86 6.03 -4.82
C LEU A 381 21.25 6.66 -4.95
N ILE A 382 21.39 7.74 -5.72
CA ILE A 382 22.63 8.52 -5.83
C ILE A 382 23.08 9.02 -4.45
N ALA A 383 22.18 9.67 -3.70
CA ALA A 383 22.51 10.18 -2.36
C ALA A 383 22.92 9.04 -1.39
N LEU A 384 22.18 7.92 -1.39
CA LEU A 384 22.52 6.74 -0.59
C LEU A 384 23.89 6.18 -0.96
N LEU A 385 24.20 6.05 -2.25
CA LEU A 385 25.48 5.54 -2.74
C LEU A 385 26.65 6.43 -2.28
N VAL A 386 26.49 7.75 -2.33
CA VAL A 386 27.49 8.71 -1.83
C VAL A 386 27.73 8.48 -0.34
N THR A 387 26.67 8.35 0.47
CA THR A 387 26.81 8.12 1.92
C THR A 387 27.46 6.77 2.23
N ILE A 388 27.13 5.72 1.46
CA ILE A 388 27.83 4.43 1.58
C ILE A 388 29.32 4.61 1.25
N TYR A 389 29.67 5.37 0.21
CA TYR A 389 31.05 5.59 -0.22
C TYR A 389 31.86 6.38 0.81
N GLU A 390 31.28 7.41 1.42
CA GLU A 390 31.90 8.21 2.48
C GLU A 390 32.30 7.36 3.69
N GLU A 391 31.44 6.40 4.06
CA GLU A 391 31.71 5.47 5.15
C GLU A 391 32.60 4.30 4.73
N TYR A 392 32.43 3.82 3.50
CA TYR A 392 33.11 2.66 2.95
C TYR A 392 33.37 2.81 1.43
N PRO A 393 34.58 3.25 1.04
CA PRO A 393 34.93 3.60 -0.34
C PRO A 393 35.01 2.40 -1.31
N LEU A 394 33.85 1.90 -1.75
CA LEU A 394 33.76 0.81 -2.73
C LEU A 394 33.92 1.33 -4.16
N PRO A 395 34.87 0.79 -4.97
CA PRO A 395 35.04 1.21 -6.36
C PRO A 395 33.78 1.06 -7.21
N ILE A 396 32.93 0.06 -6.91
CA ILE A 396 31.67 -0.19 -7.63
C ILE A 396 30.72 1.00 -7.59
N ILE A 397 30.79 1.82 -6.53
CA ILE A 397 29.92 2.98 -6.35
C ILE A 397 30.25 4.06 -7.38
N ASN A 398 31.53 4.31 -7.65
CA ASN A 398 31.95 5.28 -8.67
C ASN A 398 31.42 4.88 -10.06
N ASP A 399 31.46 3.59 -10.40
CA ASP A 399 30.89 3.09 -11.66
C ASP A 399 29.37 3.30 -11.70
N LEU A 400 28.67 2.95 -10.62
CA LEU A 400 27.22 3.11 -10.52
C LEU A 400 26.79 4.56 -10.62
N LEU A 401 27.48 5.49 -9.94
CA LEU A 401 27.19 6.91 -10.03
C LEU A 401 27.31 7.41 -11.47
N LYS A 402 28.37 7.02 -12.19
CA LYS A 402 28.54 7.37 -13.61
C LYS A 402 27.41 6.81 -14.49
N ILE A 403 26.95 5.58 -14.25
CA ILE A 403 25.82 5.00 -14.99
C ILE A 403 24.52 5.75 -14.69
N LEU A 404 24.24 6.03 -13.41
CA LEU A 404 23.01 6.70 -13.00
C LEU A 404 22.95 8.14 -13.51
N LEU A 405 24.09 8.81 -13.66
CA LEU A 405 24.19 10.19 -14.13
C LEU A 405 24.36 10.33 -15.65
N SER A 406 24.35 9.23 -16.41
CA SER A 406 24.68 9.26 -17.85
C SER A 406 23.72 10.07 -18.73
N ASP A 407 22.48 10.28 -18.25
CA ASP A 407 21.40 11.00 -18.93
C ASP A 407 21.01 12.31 -18.17
N ILE A 408 21.98 12.91 -17.46
CA ILE A 408 21.78 14.16 -16.69
C ILE A 408 21.27 15.33 -17.53
N GLU A 409 21.68 15.38 -18.81
CA GLU A 409 21.25 16.41 -19.76
C GLU A 409 19.78 16.26 -20.18
N ASP A 410 19.26 15.03 -20.19
CA ASP A 410 17.86 14.74 -20.57
C ASP A 410 16.86 15.03 -19.42
N MET A 411 17.36 15.47 -18.27
CA MET A 411 16.56 15.72 -17.09
C MET A 411 15.59 16.89 -17.29
N ASN A 412 14.31 16.64 -16.98
CA ASN A 412 13.28 17.68 -16.90
C ASN A 412 12.44 17.50 -15.63
N VAL A 413 12.31 18.57 -14.84
CA VAL A 413 11.54 18.59 -13.58
C VAL A 413 10.95 19.98 -13.38
N SER A 414 9.65 20.10 -13.09
CA SER A 414 8.99 21.40 -12.87
C SER A 414 8.72 21.70 -11.40
N GLU A 415 8.46 20.67 -10.60
CA GLU A 415 8.21 20.80 -9.16
C GLU A 415 9.50 21.16 -8.40
N ILE A 416 9.35 21.87 -7.28
CA ILE A 416 10.49 22.30 -6.45
C ILE A 416 10.64 21.51 -5.15
N GLY A 417 9.69 20.64 -4.81
CA GLY A 417 9.75 19.85 -3.58
C GLY A 417 10.98 18.95 -3.51
N PHE A 418 11.25 18.39 -2.33
CA PHE A 418 12.35 17.46 -2.15
C PHE A 418 12.02 16.06 -2.64
N ALA A 419 10.81 15.57 -2.34
CA ALA A 419 10.36 14.23 -2.69
C ALA A 419 10.13 14.04 -4.20
N HIS A 420 9.56 15.05 -4.87
CA HIS A 420 9.10 14.95 -6.26
C HIS A 420 9.63 16.06 -7.18
N GLY A 421 10.54 16.90 -6.67
CA GLY A 421 10.99 18.10 -7.37
C GLY A 421 12.52 18.27 -7.44
N CYS A 422 12.93 19.41 -7.99
CA CYS A 422 14.34 19.73 -8.22
C CYS A 422 15.17 19.86 -6.95
N SER A 423 14.60 20.10 -5.76
CA SER A 423 15.39 20.20 -4.53
C SER A 423 16.06 18.88 -4.16
N GLY A 424 15.35 17.75 -4.31
CA GLY A 424 15.93 16.43 -4.04
C GLY A 424 16.99 16.06 -5.06
N ILE A 425 16.78 16.45 -6.32
CA ILE A 425 17.75 16.23 -7.40
C ILE A 425 19.01 17.07 -7.17
N LEU A 426 18.85 18.36 -6.87
CA LEU A 426 19.96 19.26 -6.54
C LEU A 426 20.81 18.69 -5.41
N TYR A 427 20.16 18.23 -4.34
CA TYR A 427 20.87 17.60 -3.22
C TYR A 427 21.65 16.36 -3.65
N ALA A 428 21.06 15.47 -4.45
CA ALA A 428 21.74 14.28 -4.95
C ALA A 428 22.96 14.63 -5.83
N LEU A 429 22.84 15.62 -6.70
CA LEU A 429 23.94 16.06 -7.57
C LEU A 429 25.08 16.71 -6.77
N LEU A 430 24.76 17.59 -5.83
CA LEU A 430 25.73 18.20 -4.92
C LEU A 430 26.52 17.13 -4.16
N ARG A 431 25.84 16.09 -3.66
CA ARG A 431 26.48 14.95 -3.00
C ARG A 431 27.35 14.16 -3.97
N ALA A 432 26.85 13.80 -5.14
CA ALA A 432 27.61 13.04 -6.14
C ALA A 432 28.86 13.77 -6.62
N ASN A 433 28.81 15.11 -6.75
CA ASN A 433 29.93 15.86 -7.28
C ASN A 433 31.12 15.96 -6.31
N THR A 434 30.90 15.73 -5.01
CA THR A 434 31.99 15.60 -4.02
C THR A 434 32.92 14.42 -4.32
N ILE A 435 32.42 13.41 -5.03
CA ILE A 435 33.17 12.21 -5.41
C ILE A 435 33.66 12.30 -6.86
N LEU A 436 32.79 12.74 -7.78
CA LEU A 436 33.07 12.68 -9.22
C LEU A 436 33.84 13.90 -9.75
N SER A 437 33.65 15.09 -9.15
CA SER A 437 34.26 16.35 -9.60
C SER A 437 34.11 16.59 -11.11
N ASP A 438 32.89 16.47 -11.62
CA ASP A 438 32.54 16.54 -13.04
C ASP A 438 31.89 17.89 -13.39
N ALA A 439 32.44 18.59 -14.38
CA ALA A 439 31.99 19.92 -14.79
C ALA A 439 30.55 19.94 -15.36
N ASN A 440 30.08 18.84 -15.95
CA ASN A 440 28.68 18.76 -16.43
C ASN A 440 27.71 18.70 -15.25
N ILE A 441 28.10 18.03 -14.17
CA ILE A 441 27.31 18.00 -12.93
C ILE A 441 27.25 19.40 -12.33
N ASP A 442 28.36 20.14 -12.27
CA ASP A 442 28.40 21.53 -11.80
C ASP A 442 27.47 22.45 -12.62
N HIS A 443 27.47 22.30 -13.94
CA HIS A 443 26.55 23.05 -14.79
C HIS A 443 25.09 22.78 -14.44
N LYS A 444 24.73 21.51 -14.25
CA LYS A 444 23.36 21.13 -13.90
C LYS A 444 22.96 21.57 -12.49
N ILE A 445 23.89 21.51 -11.53
CA ILE A 445 23.69 22.04 -10.17
C ILE A 445 23.29 23.52 -10.23
N LEU A 446 24.00 24.33 -11.02
CA LEU A 446 23.69 25.75 -11.17
C LEU A 446 22.32 25.98 -11.82
N GLU A 447 21.98 25.22 -12.87
CA GLU A 447 20.66 25.30 -13.53
C GLU A 447 19.52 25.02 -12.54
N LEU A 448 19.63 23.94 -11.77
CA LEU A 448 18.61 23.56 -10.79
C LEU A 448 18.50 24.57 -9.65
N TYR A 449 19.63 25.10 -9.16
CA TYR A 449 19.64 26.14 -8.14
C TYR A 449 18.91 27.40 -8.62
N GLN A 450 19.22 27.91 -9.82
CA GLN A 450 18.56 29.07 -10.41
C GLN A 450 17.05 28.85 -10.60
N LYS A 451 16.66 27.63 -10.97
CA LYS A 451 15.25 27.24 -11.09
C LYS A 451 14.52 27.30 -9.76
N ILE A 452 15.13 26.78 -8.69
CA ILE A 452 14.59 26.88 -7.33
C ILE A 452 14.46 28.35 -6.96
N GLU A 453 15.52 29.14 -7.09
CA GLU A 453 15.52 30.56 -6.72
C GLU A 453 14.40 31.35 -7.42
N THR A 454 14.24 31.16 -8.73
CA THR A 454 13.18 31.79 -9.54
C THR A 454 11.78 31.42 -9.02
N HIS A 455 11.58 30.15 -8.66
CA HIS A 455 10.31 29.71 -8.09
C HIS A 455 10.06 30.34 -6.72
N LEU A 456 11.09 30.42 -5.86
CA LEU A 456 10.99 31.01 -4.53
C LEU A 456 10.63 32.50 -4.56
N GLN A 457 11.02 33.22 -5.62
CA GLN A 457 10.62 34.62 -5.82
C GLN A 457 9.13 34.77 -6.16
N THR A 458 8.56 33.78 -6.85
CA THR A 458 7.17 33.83 -7.35
C THR A 458 6.17 33.29 -6.31
N TYR A 459 6.53 32.22 -5.60
CA TYR A 459 5.65 31.52 -4.68
C TYR A 459 6.00 31.82 -3.22
N GLN A 460 5.01 32.16 -2.40
CA GLN A 460 5.25 32.67 -1.04
C GLN A 460 4.68 31.77 0.07
N GLN A 461 4.01 30.67 -0.24
CA GLN A 461 3.30 29.87 0.79
C GLN A 461 3.87 28.47 0.94
N TYR A 462 4.69 28.24 1.97
CA TYR A 462 5.33 26.94 2.16
C TYR A 462 4.82 26.22 3.40
N SER A 463 4.64 24.90 3.27
CA SER A 463 4.42 23.99 4.39
C SER A 463 5.76 23.70 5.10
N PRO A 464 5.76 23.21 6.35
CA PRO A 464 6.98 22.76 7.01
C PRO A 464 7.42 21.35 6.59
N ALA A 465 6.71 20.69 5.67
CA ALA A 465 6.93 19.30 5.32
C ALA A 465 8.32 19.04 4.71
N TRP A 466 8.81 17.81 4.83
CA TRP A 466 10.00 17.37 4.12
C TRP A 466 9.72 17.23 2.62
N CYS A 467 8.62 16.58 2.24
CA CYS A 467 8.37 16.20 0.85
C CYS A 467 8.25 17.39 -0.12
N ASN A 468 7.55 18.46 0.25
CA ASN A 468 7.29 19.61 -0.61
C ASN A 468 7.40 20.97 0.11
N GLY A 469 7.97 20.97 1.31
CA GLY A 469 7.99 22.14 2.19
C GLY A 469 9.39 22.64 2.49
N THR A 470 9.45 23.56 3.44
CA THR A 470 10.67 24.29 3.81
C THR A 470 11.77 23.38 4.31
N MET A 471 11.44 22.27 4.98
CA MET A 471 12.44 21.37 5.54
C MET A 471 13.31 20.73 4.43
N GLY A 472 12.66 20.18 3.40
CA GLY A 472 13.38 19.57 2.29
C GLY A 472 14.12 20.60 1.43
N ILE A 473 13.44 21.69 1.06
CA ILE A 473 14.02 22.75 0.22
C ILE A 473 15.24 23.38 0.90
N ASN A 474 15.13 23.74 2.18
CA ASN A 474 16.25 24.35 2.91
C ASN A 474 17.44 23.39 3.10
N LYS A 475 17.23 22.07 3.17
CA LYS A 475 18.34 21.11 3.21
C LYS A 475 19.14 21.16 1.91
N ALA A 476 18.48 21.14 0.75
CA ALA A 476 19.15 21.25 -0.55
C ALA A 476 19.90 22.59 -0.69
N LEU A 477 19.26 23.69 -0.30
CA LEU A 477 19.87 25.04 -0.31
C LEU A 477 21.05 25.17 0.67
N SER A 478 20.94 24.55 1.84
CA SER A 478 22.04 24.53 2.81
C SER A 478 23.23 23.75 2.27
N GLU A 479 23.00 22.64 1.56
CA GLU A 479 24.06 21.86 0.95
C GLU A 479 24.74 22.63 -0.20
N TYR A 480 23.95 23.36 -0.98
CA TYR A 480 24.48 24.25 -2.01
C TYR A 480 25.39 25.34 -1.43
N LEU A 481 24.94 26.01 -0.36
CA LEU A 481 25.71 27.06 0.32
C LEU A 481 27.03 26.55 0.88
N LYS A 482 27.08 25.32 1.42
CA LYS A 482 28.32 24.72 1.93
C LYS A 482 29.37 24.59 0.83
N GLN A 483 28.95 24.21 -0.37
CA GLN A 483 29.85 24.00 -1.52
C GLN A 483 30.14 25.31 -2.29
N HIS A 484 29.27 26.32 -2.13
CA HIS A 484 29.37 27.61 -2.80
C HIS A 484 29.23 28.77 -1.80
N PRO A 485 30.22 28.98 -0.90
CA PRO A 485 30.11 29.91 0.23
C PRO A 485 29.99 31.39 -0.18
N ASP A 486 30.43 31.74 -1.40
CA ASP A 486 30.34 33.11 -1.93
C ASP A 486 28.93 33.47 -2.44
N ASN A 487 28.03 32.49 -2.56
CA ASN A 487 26.67 32.73 -3.03
C ASN A 487 25.74 33.16 -1.89
N HIS A 488 24.76 34.01 -2.22
CA HIS A 488 23.68 34.38 -1.32
C HIS A 488 22.49 33.44 -1.51
N VAL A 489 22.15 32.69 -0.46
CA VAL A 489 21.04 31.72 -0.45
C VAL A 489 19.88 32.23 0.41
N ASN A 490 18.69 32.31 -0.18
CA ASN A 490 17.47 32.72 0.50
C ASN A 490 16.74 31.52 1.12
N PHE A 491 16.97 31.26 2.41
CA PHE A 491 16.23 30.23 3.16
C PHE A 491 14.77 30.64 3.35
N ILE A 492 13.86 29.68 3.16
CA ILE A 492 12.42 29.91 3.31
C ILE A 492 11.91 29.50 4.69
N ARG A 493 10.82 30.13 5.13
CA ARG A 493 10.12 29.82 6.39
C ARG A 493 8.69 29.36 6.10
N PRO A 494 8.15 28.42 6.88
CA PRO A 494 6.79 27.97 6.69
C PRO A 494 5.82 29.12 6.99
N THR A 495 4.78 29.29 6.17
CA THR A 495 3.77 30.33 6.37
C THR A 495 2.59 29.85 7.21
N ARG A 496 2.37 28.54 7.29
CA ARG A 496 1.41 27.90 8.19
C ARG A 496 1.97 26.55 8.67
N ASP A 497 1.79 26.25 9.95
CA ASP A 497 2.21 24.97 10.53
C ASP A 497 1.02 24.01 10.62
N TYR A 498 0.76 23.27 9.55
CA TYR A 498 -0.22 22.18 9.55
C TYR A 498 0.39 20.84 10.00
N THR A 499 1.70 20.77 10.25
CA THR A 499 2.34 19.50 10.64
C THR A 499 1.79 19.00 11.97
N GLN A 500 1.24 19.88 12.81
CA GLN A 500 0.61 19.47 14.07
C GLN A 500 -0.58 18.52 13.88
N ASN A 501 -1.15 18.46 12.68
CA ASN A 501 -2.27 17.57 12.37
C ASN A 501 -1.85 16.16 11.96
N ASN A 502 -0.55 15.89 11.78
CA ASN A 502 -0.03 14.56 11.43
C ASN A 502 1.37 14.33 12.04
N SER A 503 1.61 13.15 12.61
CA SER A 503 2.88 12.80 13.26
C SER A 503 3.87 12.10 12.34
N CYS A 504 3.52 11.76 11.09
CA CYS A 504 4.44 11.06 10.19
C CYS A 504 5.73 11.86 9.89
N ILE A 505 6.75 11.20 9.36
CA ILE A 505 8.04 11.87 9.09
C ILE A 505 8.08 12.60 7.73
N CYS A 506 7.22 12.21 6.79
CA CYS A 506 7.19 12.79 5.44
C CYS A 506 6.67 14.25 5.43
N HIS A 507 5.58 14.51 6.15
CA HIS A 507 4.91 15.81 6.18
C HIS A 507 4.28 16.12 7.55
N GLY A 508 4.75 15.44 8.60
CA GLY A 508 4.28 15.61 9.96
C GLY A 508 5.38 16.06 10.91
N THR A 509 5.01 16.20 12.18
CA THR A 509 5.87 16.81 13.21
C THR A 509 7.17 16.04 13.48
N PHE A 510 7.18 14.71 13.42
CA PHE A 510 8.37 13.92 13.73
C PHE A 510 9.46 14.02 12.66
N GLY A 511 9.15 14.50 11.45
CA GLY A 511 10.16 14.79 10.44
C GLY A 511 11.18 15.83 10.93
N SER A 512 10.76 16.78 11.76
CA SER A 512 11.63 17.85 12.27
C SER A 512 12.73 17.40 13.23
N ILE A 513 12.68 16.15 13.74
CA ILE A 513 13.77 15.56 14.51
C ILE A 513 15.05 15.47 13.66
N SER A 514 14.93 15.21 12.36
CA SER A 514 16.05 15.23 11.41
C SER A 514 16.81 16.56 11.46
N ALA A 515 16.09 17.68 11.32
CA ALA A 515 16.69 19.01 11.41
C ALA A 515 17.34 19.27 12.78
N ALA A 516 16.73 18.79 13.87
CA ALA A 516 17.32 18.92 15.21
C ALA A 516 18.62 18.12 15.35
N CYS A 517 18.70 16.92 14.76
CA CYS A 517 19.91 16.11 14.73
C CYS A 517 21.01 16.83 13.93
N ASP A 518 20.69 17.39 12.76
CA ASP A 518 21.65 18.13 11.93
C ASP A 518 22.22 19.34 12.68
N LEU A 519 21.39 20.10 13.39
CA LEU A 519 21.82 21.23 14.21
C LEU A 519 22.74 20.80 15.36
N LEU A 520 22.47 19.63 15.98
CA LEU A 520 23.32 19.09 17.03
C LEU A 520 24.68 18.68 16.47
N CYS A 521 24.69 17.97 15.34
CA CYS A 521 25.91 17.45 14.74
C CYS A 521 26.82 18.57 14.23
N THR A 522 26.22 19.63 13.67
CA THR A 522 26.97 20.83 13.24
C THR A 522 27.36 21.77 14.38
N GLY A 523 27.04 21.43 15.64
CA GLY A 523 27.35 22.24 16.82
C GLY A 523 26.54 23.54 16.95
N GLN A 524 25.50 23.73 16.14
CA GLN A 524 24.63 24.90 16.19
C GLN A 524 23.70 24.92 17.40
N ILE A 525 23.41 23.76 17.99
CA ILE A 525 22.72 23.62 19.28
C ILE A 525 23.50 22.72 20.23
N SER A 526 23.34 22.96 21.53
CA SER A 526 23.94 22.08 22.55
C SER A 526 23.16 20.79 22.73
N ALA A 527 23.82 19.75 23.25
CA ALA A 527 23.19 18.50 23.63
C ALA A 527 22.01 18.70 24.61
N GLN A 528 22.08 19.71 25.48
CA GLN A 528 20.98 20.05 26.39
C GLN A 528 19.75 20.58 25.66
N ILE A 529 19.93 21.46 24.66
CA ILE A 529 18.82 21.99 23.86
C ILE A 529 18.19 20.85 23.03
N PHE A 530 19.03 20.00 22.44
CA PHE A 530 18.55 18.83 21.71
C PHE A 530 17.76 17.88 22.61
N ARG A 531 18.26 17.61 23.83
CA ARG A 531 17.58 16.78 24.83
C ARG A 531 16.19 17.30 25.15
N THR A 532 16.06 18.59 25.43
CA THR A 532 14.74 19.22 25.71
C THR A 532 13.77 19.01 24.56
N LYS A 533 14.20 19.25 23.31
CA LYS A 533 13.36 19.00 22.13
C LYS A 533 12.97 17.53 21.99
N ALA A 534 13.91 16.62 22.21
CA ALA A 534 13.66 15.19 22.14
C ALA A 534 12.66 14.72 23.23
N ASP A 535 12.74 15.27 24.44
CA ASP A 535 11.79 14.97 25.52
C ASP A 535 10.36 15.46 25.17
N GLU A 536 10.22 16.61 24.51
CA GLU A 536 8.92 17.07 23.97
C GLU A 536 8.32 16.07 22.96
N PHE A 537 9.14 15.49 22.08
CA PHE A 537 8.67 14.47 21.12
C PHE A 537 8.23 13.17 21.79
N ALA A 538 8.91 12.73 22.86
CA ALA A 538 8.50 11.53 23.60
C ALA A 538 7.11 11.70 24.25
N GLN A 539 6.80 12.91 24.71
CA GLN A 539 5.54 13.24 25.39
C GLN A 539 4.40 13.56 24.40
N LYS A 540 4.73 13.83 23.13
CA LYS A 540 3.76 14.23 22.12
C LYS A 540 2.74 13.13 21.83
N GLU A 541 1.47 13.54 21.69
CA GLU A 541 0.41 12.66 21.20
C GLU A 541 0.67 12.33 19.72
N ILE A 542 0.52 11.05 19.37
CA ILE A 542 0.71 10.60 17.99
C ILE A 542 -0.63 10.70 17.28
N VAL A 543 -0.65 11.46 16.18
CA VAL A 543 -1.83 11.71 15.35
C VAL A 543 -1.53 11.20 13.94
N LEU A 544 -2.33 10.27 13.43
CA LEU A 544 -2.18 9.72 12.07
C LEU A 544 -3.53 9.65 11.36
N CYS A 545 -3.49 9.73 10.03
CA CYS A 545 -4.65 9.56 9.17
C CYS A 545 -4.88 8.05 8.98
N GLY A 546 -5.92 7.53 9.62
CA GLY A 546 -6.18 6.11 9.71
C GLY A 546 -7.66 5.79 9.95
N TYR A 547 -8.01 4.51 9.86
CA TYR A 547 -9.34 4.01 10.13
C TYR A 547 -9.34 3.06 11.33
N LYS A 548 -9.89 3.51 12.46
CA LYS A 548 -9.94 2.76 13.73
C LYS A 548 -8.55 2.23 14.13
N ARG A 549 -8.32 0.91 14.04
CA ARG A 549 -7.04 0.28 14.34
C ARG A 549 -6.03 0.34 13.20
N PHE A 550 -6.50 0.51 11.95
CA PHE A 550 -5.69 0.52 10.73
C PHE A 550 -5.14 1.90 10.50
N VAL A 551 -3.97 2.13 11.05
CA VAL A 551 -3.17 3.33 10.84
C VAL A 551 -1.96 2.96 9.98
N PRO A 552 -1.38 3.91 9.24
CA PRO A 552 -0.15 3.65 8.52
C PRO A 552 0.94 3.13 9.45
N LEU A 553 1.56 2.00 9.10
CA LEU A 553 2.59 1.38 9.94
C LEU A 553 4.01 1.65 9.44
N GLY A 554 4.16 1.91 8.15
CA GLY A 554 5.46 2.06 7.50
C GLY A 554 6.27 3.28 7.92
N LEU A 555 7.43 3.44 7.30
CA LEU A 555 8.46 4.36 7.78
C LEU A 555 8.13 5.84 7.51
N PHE A 556 7.59 6.21 6.35
CA PHE A 556 7.46 7.62 5.97
C PHE A 556 6.12 8.25 6.37
N SER A 557 5.06 7.45 6.33
CA SER A 557 3.68 7.86 6.64
C SER A 557 3.20 7.39 8.01
N GLY A 558 3.94 6.49 8.68
CA GLY A 558 3.40 5.68 9.75
C GLY A 558 4.23 5.58 11.03
N LEU A 559 3.81 4.63 11.85
CA LEU A 559 4.33 4.41 13.20
C LEU A 559 5.82 4.04 13.24
N ALA A 560 6.32 3.25 12.29
CA ALA A 560 7.73 2.87 12.26
C ALA A 560 8.66 4.08 12.09
N GLY A 561 8.25 5.08 11.32
CA GLY A 561 8.99 6.35 11.16
C GLY A 561 9.12 7.11 12.45
N ILE A 562 8.00 7.25 13.17
CA ILE A 562 7.94 7.93 14.46
C ILE A 562 8.84 7.21 15.46
N GLY A 563 8.72 5.88 15.54
CA GLY A 563 9.59 5.05 16.37
C GLY A 563 11.07 5.19 15.99
N TYR A 564 11.38 5.23 14.70
CA TYR A 564 12.74 5.41 14.21
C TYR A 564 13.32 6.78 14.61
N GLN A 565 12.56 7.88 14.48
CA GLN A 565 13.03 9.20 14.90
C GLN A 565 13.26 9.29 16.41
N LEU A 566 12.45 8.61 17.23
CA LEU A 566 12.71 8.49 18.68
C LEU A 566 14.02 7.75 18.96
N ILE A 567 14.37 6.75 18.15
CA ILE A 567 15.67 6.08 18.23
C ILE A 567 16.80 7.03 17.84
N ARG A 568 16.60 7.87 16.82
CA ARG A 568 17.58 8.92 16.44
C ARG A 568 17.83 9.93 17.56
N CYS A 569 16.83 10.22 18.40
CA CYS A 569 17.04 11.05 19.59
C CYS A 569 18.00 10.41 20.62
N ILE A 570 18.09 9.08 20.64
CA ILE A 570 18.98 8.32 21.55
C ILE A 570 20.38 8.23 20.96
N CYS A 571 20.48 7.90 19.67
CA CYS A 571 21.73 7.57 18.98
C CYS A 571 21.93 8.42 17.71
N PRO A 572 21.97 9.76 17.80
CA PRO A 572 21.93 10.64 16.62
C PRO A 572 23.11 10.47 15.65
N TYR A 573 24.22 9.88 16.10
CA TYR A 573 25.44 9.64 15.31
C TYR A 573 25.55 8.22 14.74
N ASN A 574 24.76 7.27 15.24
CA ASN A 574 24.79 5.86 14.81
C ASN A 574 23.59 5.49 13.94
N THR A 575 22.68 6.42 13.70
CA THR A 575 21.47 6.23 12.91
C THR A 575 21.54 7.05 11.63
N LEU A 576 21.22 6.43 10.50
CA LEU A 576 21.14 7.10 9.21
C LEU A 576 19.97 8.09 9.18
N ASP A 577 20.15 9.27 8.58
CA ASP A 577 19.01 10.12 8.26
C ASP A 577 18.31 9.58 7.01
N LEU A 578 17.23 8.83 7.19
CA LEU A 578 16.50 8.23 6.07
C LEU A 578 15.73 9.24 5.20
N LEU A 579 15.52 10.48 5.65
CA LEU A 579 14.88 11.52 4.82
C LEU A 579 15.84 12.05 3.75
N PHE A 580 17.13 12.08 4.06
CA PHE A 580 18.16 12.64 3.19
C PHE A 580 19.22 11.62 2.75
N PHE A 581 19.14 10.39 3.26
CA PHE A 581 20.17 9.36 3.16
C PHE A 581 21.56 9.87 3.56
N ASP A 582 21.64 10.55 4.70
CA ASP A 582 22.85 11.24 5.17
C ASP A 582 23.37 10.63 6.47
N SER A 583 24.70 10.58 6.64
CA SER A 583 25.33 10.08 7.87
C SER A 583 25.91 11.24 8.67
N ASN A 584 25.48 11.39 9.92
CA ASN A 584 25.97 12.45 10.81
C ASN A 584 27.37 12.15 11.40
N SER A 585 27.99 11.04 11.01
CA SER A 585 29.29 10.58 11.51
C SER A 585 30.47 11.46 11.09
N SER A 586 30.31 12.31 10.07
CA SER A 586 31.35 13.21 9.57
C SER A 586 31.58 14.45 10.46
N PHE A 587 30.80 14.63 11.52
CA PHE A 587 30.89 15.76 12.45
C PHE A 587 31.36 15.40 13.87
N CYS A 588 31.74 14.14 14.12
CA CYS A 588 32.29 13.68 15.41
C CYS A 588 33.81 13.70 15.46
#